data_AF-A0A937Z9D3-F1
#
_entry.id   AF-A0A937Z9D3-F1
#
_cell.length_a   1.000
_cell.length_b   1.000
_cell.length_c   1.000
_cell.angle_alpha   90.00
_cell.angle_beta   90.00
_cell.angle_gamma   90.00
#
_symmetry.space_group_name_H-M   'P 1'
#
loop_
_entity.id
_entity.type
_entity.pdbx_description
1 polymer ?
#
loop_
_entity_poly.entity_id
_entity_poly.type
_entity_poly.pdbx_seq_one_letter_code
_entity_poly.pdbx_strand_id
1 'polypeptide(L)'
;MRAIHGALMALLPALGGGAATQALPQGRVTCGMTGDLALRIGGCGGVYFLAPAGELVVEVEKRDRHVVDRHTELRAILVGPDRTVLQEAFIPDDGGAKGSGLGAPQRATLSTQVDAPGVYA
;
A
#
# COMPACT_ATOMS: atom_id res chain seq x y z
N MET A 1 71.37 18.57 -27.04
CA MET A 1 71.78 19.96 -26.72
C MET A 1 70.63 20.90 -27.08
N ARG A 2 70.23 21.78 -26.15
CA ARG A 2 69.40 23.01 -26.30
C ARG A 2 67.95 22.81 -26.77
N ALA A 3 66.90 22.87 -25.95
CA ALA A 3 66.44 23.84 -24.93
C ALA A 3 65.63 25.04 -25.51
N ILE A 4 64.42 25.18 -24.96
CA ILE A 4 63.57 26.36 -24.68
C ILE A 4 62.99 27.22 -25.83
N HIS A 5 61.66 27.22 -25.98
CA HIS A 5 60.76 28.36 -25.67
C HIS A 5 59.37 28.13 -26.28
N GLY A 6 58.31 28.19 -25.48
CA GLY A 6 56.93 28.03 -25.95
C GLY A 6 55.91 28.45 -24.89
N ALA A 7 55.87 29.75 -24.64
CA ALA A 7 54.82 30.57 -24.02
C ALA A 7 53.65 29.90 -23.27
N LEU A 8 53.64 30.17 -21.97
CA LEU A 8 52.48 30.23 -21.09
C LEU A 8 51.42 31.22 -21.62
N MET A 9 50.19 30.74 -21.83
CA MET A 9 49.01 31.60 -22.00
C MET A 9 47.86 30.97 -21.21
N ALA A 10 47.56 31.57 -20.07
CA ALA A 10 46.39 31.29 -19.27
C ALA A 10 45.20 32.06 -19.85
N LEU A 11 44.08 31.38 -20.09
CA LEU A 11 42.79 32.04 -20.24
C LEU A 11 41.70 31.22 -19.53
N LEU A 12 40.81 31.96 -18.85
CA LEU A 12 39.84 31.58 -17.84
C LEU A 12 38.87 30.44 -18.21
N PRO A 13 38.27 29.78 -17.20
CA PRO A 13 37.18 28.82 -17.39
C PRO A 13 35.88 29.55 -17.76
N ALA A 14 35.23 29.12 -18.85
CA ALA A 14 33.88 29.54 -19.18
C ALA A 14 32.89 28.81 -18.26
N LEU A 15 32.16 29.59 -17.47
CA LEU A 15 30.99 29.18 -16.70
C LEU A 15 29.90 28.67 -17.66
N GLY A 16 29.78 27.35 -17.76
CA GLY A 16 28.59 26.69 -18.30
C GLY A 16 27.64 26.33 -17.16
N GLY A 17 26.76 27.26 -16.82
CA GLY A 17 25.61 27.01 -15.96
C GLY A 17 24.62 26.09 -16.66
N GLY A 18 24.60 24.83 -16.24
CA GLY A 18 23.55 23.85 -16.57
C GLY A 18 23.06 23.27 -15.26
N ALA A 19 21.76 23.45 -14.99
CA ALA A 19 21.08 23.10 -13.75
C ALA A 19 21.51 21.74 -13.20
N ALA A 20 22.26 21.75 -12.09
CA ALA A 20 22.30 20.61 -11.21
C ALA A 20 20.90 20.49 -10.60
N THR A 21 20.04 19.66 -11.20
CA THR A 21 18.94 19.04 -10.49
C THR A 21 19.57 18.30 -9.33
N GLN A 22 19.62 18.96 -8.18
CA GLN A 22 19.85 18.28 -6.93
C GLN A 22 18.61 17.41 -6.74
N ALA A 23 18.73 16.15 -7.13
CA ALA A 23 17.83 15.11 -6.65
C ALA A 23 17.88 15.22 -5.12
N LEU A 24 16.75 15.66 -4.54
CA LEU A 24 16.57 15.66 -3.10
C LEU A 24 17.04 14.30 -2.58
N PRO A 25 17.93 14.23 -1.57
CA PRO A 25 18.22 12.97 -0.92
C PRO A 25 16.88 12.45 -0.43
N GLN A 26 16.37 11.43 -1.11
CA GLN A 26 15.13 10.77 -0.75
C GLN A 26 15.37 10.27 0.66
N GLY A 27 14.81 11.01 1.62
CA GLY A 27 14.82 10.65 3.02
C GLY A 27 14.37 9.21 3.09
N ARG A 28 15.13 8.40 3.83
CA ARG A 28 14.80 7.02 4.09
C ARG A 28 13.36 6.95 4.62
N VAL A 29 12.40 6.64 3.76
CA VAL A 29 11.06 6.28 4.19
C VAL A 29 11.15 4.83 4.63
N THR A 30 11.51 4.62 5.89
CA THR A 30 11.20 3.36 6.55
C THR A 30 9.75 3.43 7.02
N CYS A 31 8.84 2.82 6.27
CA CYS A 31 7.60 2.31 6.85
C CYS A 31 7.63 0.77 6.76
N GLY A 32 8.56 0.17 7.51
CA GLY A 32 8.51 -1.26 7.77
C GLY A 32 7.51 -1.51 8.89
N MET A 33 6.25 -1.77 8.58
CA MET A 33 5.44 -2.60 9.46
C MET A 33 5.77 -4.05 9.10
N THR A 34 6.74 -4.63 9.81
CA THR A 34 6.88 -6.07 9.90
C THR A 34 6.03 -6.51 11.09
N GLY A 35 4.75 -6.80 10.85
CA GLY A 35 3.86 -7.25 11.91
C GLY A 35 2.40 -7.32 11.47
N ASP A 36 1.63 -8.15 12.19
CA ASP A 36 0.19 -8.30 11.97
C ASP A 36 -0.55 -7.05 12.40
N LEU A 37 -1.36 -6.49 11.50
CA LEU A 37 -2.21 -5.34 11.78
C LEU A 37 -3.64 -5.79 12.07
N ALA A 38 -3.94 -6.03 13.35
CA ALA A 38 -5.27 -6.44 13.80
C ALA A 38 -6.22 -5.22 13.97
N LEU A 39 -6.68 -4.66 12.85
CA LEU A 39 -7.67 -3.57 12.86
C LEU A 39 -9.10 -4.10 12.76
N ARG A 40 -9.97 -3.64 13.66
CA ARG A 40 -11.42 -3.83 13.57
C ARG A 40 -12.09 -2.49 13.35
N ILE A 41 -12.63 -2.29 12.15
CA ILE A 41 -13.25 -1.02 11.75
C ILE A 41 -14.69 -1.30 11.34
N GLY A 42 -15.64 -0.59 11.93
CA GLY A 42 -17.05 -0.63 11.53
C GLY A 42 -17.36 0.51 10.56
N GLY A 43 -18.02 0.22 9.45
CA GLY A 43 -18.51 1.24 8.53
C GLY A 43 -17.46 1.92 7.64
N CYS A 44 -16.25 1.36 7.52
CA CYS A 44 -15.35 1.76 6.43
C CYS A 44 -15.79 1.06 5.16
N GLY A 45 -16.18 1.83 4.12
CA GLY A 45 -16.51 1.26 2.81
C GLY A 45 -15.30 0.62 2.09
N GLY A 46 -14.08 0.88 2.58
CA GLY A 46 -12.84 0.28 2.08
C GLY A 46 -11.65 0.67 2.96
N VAL A 47 -10.53 -0.04 2.80
CA VAL A 47 -9.25 0.19 3.49
C VAL A 47 -8.17 0.26 2.43
N TYR A 48 -7.30 1.26 2.48
CA TYR A 48 -6.25 1.42 1.48
C TYR A 48 -4.89 1.00 2.05
N PHE A 49 -4.20 0.12 1.34
CA PHE A 49 -2.88 -0.39 1.70
C PHE A 49 -1.83 0.17 0.75
N LEU A 50 -0.84 0.89 1.28
CA LEU A 50 0.37 1.20 0.54
C LEU A 50 1.36 0.05 0.73
N ALA A 51 1.23 -0.98 -0.10
CA ALA A 51 2.01 -2.20 0.04
C ALA A 51 3.39 -2.05 -0.64
N PRO A 52 4.50 -2.42 0.03
CA PRO A 52 5.80 -2.57 -0.64
C PRO A 52 5.78 -3.79 -1.57
N ALA A 53 6.78 -3.91 -2.45
CA ALA A 53 6.93 -5.11 -3.28
C ALA A 53 7.07 -6.37 -2.40
N GLY A 54 6.33 -7.43 -2.74
CA GLY A 54 6.23 -8.65 -1.94
C GLY A 54 4.82 -9.24 -1.93
N GLU A 55 4.54 -10.13 -0.98
CA GLU A 55 3.22 -10.72 -0.79
C GLU A 55 2.35 -9.81 0.07
N LEU A 56 1.14 -9.50 -0.41
CA LEU A 56 0.09 -8.86 0.37
C LEU A 56 -0.97 -9.89 0.71
N VAL A 57 -1.17 -10.14 2.01
CA VAL A 57 -2.24 -10.98 2.54
C VAL A 57 -3.17 -10.13 3.40
N VAL A 58 -4.46 -10.18 3.10
CA VAL A 58 -5.51 -9.46 3.83
C VAL A 58 -6.50 -10.48 4.37
N GLU A 59 -6.55 -10.58 5.69
CA GLU A 59 -7.58 -11.35 6.39
C GLU A 59 -8.73 -10.44 6.76
N VAL A 60 -9.92 -10.75 6.26
CA VAL A 60 -11.15 -10.02 6.55
C VAL A 60 -11.96 -10.82 7.55
N GLU A 61 -12.27 -10.21 8.69
CA GLU A 61 -13.15 -10.79 9.70
C GLU A 61 -14.48 -10.03 9.78
N LYS A 62 -15.59 -10.75 9.68
CA LYS A 62 -16.95 -10.26 9.91
C LYS A 62 -17.49 -10.79 11.23
N ARG A 63 -18.24 -9.95 11.95
CA ARG A 63 -19.05 -10.32 13.11
C ARG A 63 -20.38 -9.60 13.07
N ASP A 64 -21.47 -10.36 13.07
CA ASP A 64 -22.81 -9.81 13.09
C ASP A 64 -23.17 -9.34 14.50
N ARG A 65 -23.65 -8.11 14.62
CA ARG A 65 -23.98 -7.52 15.93
C ARG A 65 -25.40 -7.85 16.41
N HIS A 66 -26.25 -8.37 15.51
CA HIS A 66 -27.67 -8.69 15.74
C HIS A 66 -28.49 -7.55 16.39
N VAL A 67 -28.08 -6.28 16.21
CA VAL A 67 -28.78 -5.11 16.81
C VAL A 67 -30.10 -4.81 16.08
N VAL A 68 -30.12 -5.06 14.77
CA VAL A 68 -31.27 -4.87 13.89
C VAL A 68 -31.60 -6.18 13.20
N ASP A 69 -32.87 -6.38 12.88
CA ASP A 69 -33.34 -7.53 12.11
C ASP A 69 -33.11 -7.27 10.62
N ARG A 70 -31.85 -7.43 10.19
CA ARG A 70 -31.42 -7.20 8.81
C ARG A 70 -30.39 -8.24 8.44
N HIS A 71 -30.64 -8.92 7.32
CA HIS A 71 -29.67 -9.79 6.68
C HIS A 71 -28.46 -8.99 6.19
N THR A 72 -27.26 -9.36 6.63
CA THR A 72 -26.02 -8.66 6.31
C THR A 72 -24.98 -9.60 5.71
N GLU A 73 -24.73 -9.44 4.41
CA GLU A 73 -23.62 -10.09 3.71
C GLU A 73 -22.45 -9.12 3.57
N LEU A 74 -21.23 -9.63 3.67
CA LEU A 74 -20.02 -8.88 3.35
C LEU A 74 -19.41 -9.40 2.05
N ARG A 75 -19.15 -8.47 1.15
CA ARG A 75 -18.39 -8.69 -0.07
C ARG A 75 -17.05 -7.98 0.06
N ALA A 76 -15.97 -8.74 0.19
CA ALA A 76 -14.61 -8.24 0.19
C ALA A 76 -14.05 -8.32 -1.22
N ILE A 77 -13.46 -7.23 -1.70
CA ILE A 77 -12.86 -7.15 -3.03
C ILE A 77 -11.46 -6.60 -2.83
N LEU A 78 -10.45 -7.36 -3.27
CA LEU A 78 -9.08 -6.88 -3.33
C LEU A 78 -8.85 -6.24 -4.70
N VAL A 79 -8.51 -4.97 -4.69
CA VAL A 79 -8.33 -4.14 -5.88
C VAL A 79 -6.87 -3.72 -6.01
N GLY A 80 -6.33 -3.86 -7.22
CA GLY A 80 -4.99 -3.43 -7.57
C GLY A 80 -4.84 -1.91 -7.73
N PRO A 81 -3.62 -1.39 -7.88
CA PRO A 81 -3.34 0.04 -8.06
C PRO A 81 -3.92 0.62 -9.35
N ASP A 82 -4.17 -0.23 -10.33
CA ASP A 82 -4.84 0.08 -11.60
C ASP A 82 -6.38 0.03 -11.50
N ARG A 83 -6.92 -0.21 -10.30
CA ARG A 83 -8.34 -0.42 -10.00
C ARG A 83 -8.93 -1.71 -10.58
N THR A 84 -8.08 -2.65 -10.99
CA THR A 84 -8.54 -3.97 -11.42
C THR A 84 -8.88 -4.83 -10.21
N VAL A 85 -9.96 -5.60 -10.29
CA VAL A 85 -10.30 -6.59 -9.27
C VAL A 85 -9.33 -7.76 -9.37
N LEU A 86 -8.56 -7.98 -8.32
CA LEU A 86 -7.59 -9.08 -8.23
C LEU A 86 -8.23 -10.32 -7.61
N GLN A 87 -9.01 -10.13 -6.55
CA GLN A 87 -9.71 -11.21 -5.86
C GLN A 87 -11.00 -10.71 -5.23
N GLU A 88 -11.92 -11.63 -4.99
CA GLU A 88 -13.20 -11.38 -4.35
C GLU A 88 -13.55 -12.52 -3.40
N ALA A 89 -14.17 -12.19 -2.27
CA ALA A 89 -14.68 -13.15 -1.31
C ALA A 89 -16.01 -12.68 -0.70
N PHE A 90 -16.87 -13.64 -0.37
CA PHE A 90 -18.15 -13.39 0.28
C PHE A 90 -18.17 -14.02 1.67
N ILE A 91 -18.65 -13.27 2.65
CA ILE A 91 -18.93 -13.77 4.00
C ILE A 91 -20.44 -13.59 4.25
N PRO A 92 -21.21 -14.69 4.38
CA PRO A 92 -22.66 -14.61 4.51
C PRO A 92 -23.08 -14.06 5.87
N ASP A 93 -24.37 -13.76 6.00
CA ASP A 93 -25.01 -13.54 7.30
C ASP A 93 -24.93 -14.80 8.16
N ASP A 94 -24.66 -14.66 9.46
CA ASP A 94 -24.60 -15.81 10.37
C ASP A 94 -25.99 -16.33 10.80
N GLY A 95 -27.07 -15.64 10.42
CA GLY A 95 -28.46 -16.02 10.70
C GLY A 95 -28.90 -15.81 12.15
N GLY A 96 -28.14 -15.08 12.97
CA GLY A 96 -28.47 -14.83 14.37
C GLY A 96 -29.71 -13.95 14.55
N ALA A 97 -30.55 -14.32 15.52
CA ALA A 97 -31.77 -13.57 15.82
C ALA A 97 -31.47 -12.19 16.43
N LYS A 98 -32.32 -11.19 16.17
CA LYS A 98 -32.17 -9.86 16.79
C LYS A 98 -32.02 -9.97 18.32
N GLY A 99 -30.95 -9.38 18.84
CA GLY A 99 -30.63 -9.39 20.27
C GLY A 99 -29.88 -10.63 20.76
N SER A 100 -29.49 -11.58 19.90
CA SER A 100 -28.69 -12.75 20.31
C SER A 100 -27.25 -12.42 20.71
N GLY A 101 -26.84 -11.16 20.58
CA GLY A 101 -25.52 -10.68 20.96
C GLY A 101 -24.59 -10.56 19.76
N LEU A 102 -23.30 -10.76 19.99
CA LEU A 102 -22.30 -10.67 18.93
C LEU A 102 -22.07 -12.07 18.34
N GLY A 103 -22.29 -12.20 17.04
CA GLY A 103 -22.06 -13.40 16.25
C GLY A 103 -20.64 -13.94 16.33
N ALA A 104 -20.51 -15.20 15.92
CA ALA A 104 -19.22 -15.86 15.78
C ALA A 104 -18.40 -15.17 14.68
N PRO A 105 -17.07 -15.04 14.84
CA PRO A 105 -16.22 -14.50 13.80
C PRO A 105 -16.20 -15.39 12.57
N GLN A 106 -16.49 -14.81 11.42
CA GLN A 106 -16.35 -15.43 10.11
C GLN A 106 -15.21 -14.74 9.36
N ARG A 107 -14.43 -15.51 8.59
CA ARG A 107 -13.19 -15.01 7.97
C ARG A 107 -13.11 -15.35 6.49
N ALA A 108 -12.46 -14.47 5.74
CA ALA A 108 -12.02 -14.70 4.37
C ALA A 108 -10.59 -14.15 4.20
N THR A 109 -9.80 -14.79 3.34
CA THR A 109 -8.44 -14.36 3.02
C THR A 109 -8.36 -13.97 1.56
N LEU A 110 -7.83 -12.78 1.30
CA LEU A 110 -7.48 -12.30 -0.03
C LEU A 110 -5.97 -12.08 -0.09
N SER A 111 -5.34 -12.48 -1.19
CA SER A 111 -3.90 -12.29 -1.37
C SER A 111 -3.53 -11.96 -2.81
N THR A 112 -2.41 -11.24 -2.95
CA THR A 112 -1.81 -10.93 -4.25
C THR A 112 -0.30 -10.75 -4.12
N GLN A 113 0.40 -10.94 -5.23
CA GLN A 113 1.77 -10.46 -5.37
C GLN A 113 1.78 -8.98 -5.77
N VAL A 114 2.63 -8.21 -5.09
CA VAL A 114 2.86 -6.79 -5.32
C VAL A 114 4.17 -6.64 -6.09
N ASP A 115 4.07 -6.38 -7.39
CA ASP A 115 5.25 -6.22 -8.26
C ASP A 115 5.95 -4.87 -8.04
N ALA A 116 5.17 -3.82 -7.77
CA ALA A 116 5.66 -2.48 -7.51
C ALA A 116 4.82 -1.78 -6.42
N PRO A 117 5.41 -0.84 -5.66
CA PRO A 117 4.66 -0.08 -4.66
C PRO A 117 3.46 0.64 -5.26
N GLY A 118 2.30 0.48 -4.63
CA GLY A 118 1.04 1.03 -5.11
C GLY A 118 -0.04 1.00 -4.03
N VAL A 119 -1.16 1.67 -4.30
CA VAL A 119 -2.33 1.66 -3.41
C VAL A 119 -3.23 0.49 -3.78
N TYR A 120 -3.38 -0.45 -2.85
CA TYR A 120 -4.34 -1.55 -2.92
C TYR A 120 -5.54 -1.24 -2.04
N ALA A 121 -6.71 -1.81 -2.35
CA ALA A 121 -7.94 -1.58 -1.58
C ALA A 121 -8.75 -2.85 -1.34
#